data_AF-A0A3M1HHS4-F1
#
_entry.id   AF-A0A3M1HHS4-F1
#
_cell.length_a   1.000
_cell.length_b   1.000
_cell.length_c   1.000
_cell.angle_alpha   90.00
_cell.angle_beta   90.00
_cell.angle_gamma   90.00
#
_symmetry.space_group_name_H-M   'P 1'
#
loop_
_entity.id
_entity.type
_entity.pdbx_description
1 polymer ?
#
loop_
_entity_poly.entity_id
_entity_poly.type
_entity_poly.pdbx_seq_one_letter_code
_entity_poly.pdbx_strand_id
1 'polypeptide(L)'
;MTRMWGEATVIKIAFAGSAVGFLLMLLPGHMAGVIITTGLFMVFNALLRPAVSSLISIRASGGQGVAMGLNNSFMSLGRIVGPVWAGALFDTDLHFPYVSGAIIMLVGFVACLIWLHGEHPAAESPA
;
A
#
# COMPACT_ATOMS: atom_id res chain seq x y z
N MET A 1 8.47 -15.32 -6.92
CA MET A 1 7.36 -15.29 -5.95
C MET A 1 6.15 -14.50 -6.47
N THR A 2 6.33 -13.40 -7.21
CA THR A 2 5.26 -12.60 -7.87
C THR A 2 4.62 -13.21 -9.12
N ARG A 3 5.05 -14.39 -9.58
CA ARG A 3 4.46 -15.06 -10.76
C ARG A 3 3.33 -16.05 -10.44
N MET A 4 3.14 -16.41 -9.17
CA MET A 4 2.21 -17.49 -8.79
C MET A 4 0.92 -16.99 -8.14
N TRP A 5 0.91 -15.77 -7.59
CA TRP A 5 -0.25 -15.17 -6.95
C TRP A 5 -0.62 -13.95 -7.78
N GLY A 6 -1.83 -13.93 -8.36
CA GLY A 6 -2.31 -12.81 -9.18
C GLY A 6 -2.04 -11.47 -8.49
N GLU A 7 -1.53 -10.50 -9.25
CA GLU A 7 -1.05 -9.23 -8.70
C GLU A 7 -2.13 -8.52 -7.88
N ALA A 8 -3.39 -8.61 -8.30
CA ALA A 8 -4.53 -8.13 -7.51
C ALA A 8 -4.65 -8.73 -6.12
N THR A 9 -4.43 -10.03 -5.95
CA THR A 9 -4.52 -10.70 -4.64
C THR A 9 -3.39 -10.22 -3.72
N VAL A 10 -2.18 -10.05 -4.26
CA VAL A 10 -1.04 -9.52 -3.51
C VAL A 10 -1.32 -8.09 -3.06
N ILE A 11 -1.85 -7.25 -3.94
CA ILE A 11 -2.22 -5.86 -3.61
C ILE A 11 -3.30 -5.82 -2.51
N LYS A 12 -4.35 -6.64 -2.61
CA LYS A 12 -5.41 -6.72 -1.60
C LYS A 12 -4.86 -7.14 -0.24
N ILE A 13 -4.05 -8.19 -0.18
CA ILE A 13 -3.42 -8.67 1.06
C ILE A 13 -2.48 -7.61 1.64
N ALA A 14 -1.68 -6.95 0.80
CA ALA A 14 -0.74 -5.91 1.24
C ALA A 14 -1.47 -4.68 1.80
N PHE A 15 -2.56 -4.22 1.17
CA PHE A 15 -3.38 -3.13 1.70
C PHE A 15 -4.07 -3.50 3.02
N ALA A 16 -4.69 -4.68 3.10
CA ALA A 16 -5.33 -5.16 4.32
C ALA A 16 -4.31 -5.31 5.46
N GLY A 17 -3.17 -5.96 5.18
CA GLY A 17 -2.08 -6.12 6.15
C GLY A 17 -1.49 -4.80 6.61
N SER A 18 -1.36 -3.82 5.71
CA SER A 18 -0.88 -2.46 6.06
C SER A 18 -1.88 -1.71 6.95
N ALA A 19 -3.18 -1.83 6.67
CA ALA A 19 -4.23 -1.22 7.50
C ALA A 19 -4.25 -1.82 8.91
N VAL A 20 -4.16 -3.16 9.02
CA VAL A 20 -4.04 -3.85 10.31
C VAL A 20 -2.75 -3.46 11.01
N GLY A 21 -1.63 -3.36 10.30
CA GLY A 21 -0.34 -2.91 10.85
C GLY A 21 -0.42 -1.53 11.50
N PHE A 22 -1.10 -0.57 10.85
CA PHE A 22 -1.33 0.75 11.43
C PHE A 22 -2.21 0.72 12.69
N LEU A 23 -3.25 -0.12 12.71
CA LEU A 23 -4.09 -0.27 13.91
C LEU A 23 -3.31 -0.93 15.06
N LEU A 24 -2.43 -1.89 14.74
CA LEU A 24 -1.58 -2.54 15.72
C LEU A 24 -0.56 -1.58 16.34
N MET A 25 -0.14 -0.54 15.62
CA MET A 25 0.75 0.52 16.16
C MET A 25 0.08 1.39 17.24
N LEU A 26 -1.25 1.33 17.38
CA LEU A 26 -2.00 2.09 18.39
C LEU A 26 -1.95 1.44 19.79
N LEU A 27 -1.68 0.14 19.84
CA LEU A 27 -1.71 -0.69 21.05
C LEU A 27 -0.46 -0.59 21.95
N PRO A 28 0.78 -0.41 21.45
CA PRO A 28 1.95 -0.59 22.29
C PRO A 28 2.28 0.66 23.11
N GLY A 29 2.21 0.54 24.43
CA GLY A 29 2.70 1.58 25.36
C GLY A 29 4.22 1.53 25.64
N HIS A 30 4.99 0.73 24.90
CA HIS A 30 6.43 0.52 25.14
C HIS A 30 7.22 0.39 23.83
N MET A 31 8.49 0.79 23.85
CA MET A 31 9.33 0.96 22.65
C MET A 31 9.49 -0.33 21.82
N ALA A 32 9.64 -1.49 22.46
CA ALA A 32 9.79 -2.76 21.75
C ALA A 32 8.54 -3.11 20.92
N GLY A 33 7.34 -2.87 21.44
CA GLY A 33 6.09 -3.12 20.72
C GLY A 33 5.91 -2.21 19.50
N VAL A 34 6.34 -0.95 19.59
CA VAL A 34 6.33 -0.03 18.44
C VAL A 34 7.27 -0.52 17.34
N ILE A 35 8.48 -0.99 17.69
CA ILE A 35 9.45 -1.53 16.72
C ILE A 35 8.88 -2.76 16.01
N ILE A 36 8.30 -3.71 16.74
CA ILE A 36 7.74 -4.95 16.18
C ILE A 36 6.58 -4.64 15.22
N THR A 37 5.64 -3.80 15.65
CA THR A 37 4.48 -3.42 14.83
C THR A 37 4.89 -2.63 13.58
N THR A 38 5.91 -1.77 13.70
CA THR A 38 6.51 -1.06 12.55
C THR A 38 7.21 -1.99 11.57
N GLY A 39 7.95 -2.99 12.08
CA GLY A 39 8.55 -4.02 11.24
C GLY A 39 7.50 -4.79 10.44
N LEU A 40 6.41 -5.21 11.10
CA LEU A 40 5.30 -5.89 10.45
C LEU A 40 4.65 -5.03 9.36
N PHE A 41 4.38 -3.76 9.66
CA PHE A 41 3.87 -2.81 8.67
C PHE A 41 4.81 -2.65 7.47
N MET A 42 6.12 -2.54 7.71
CA MET A 42 7.11 -2.41 6.63
C MET A 42 7.12 -3.60 5.68
N VAL A 43 6.90 -4.82 6.17
CA VAL A 43 6.80 -6.02 5.32
C VAL A 43 5.67 -5.89 4.31
N PHE A 44 4.47 -5.51 4.76
CA PHE A 44 3.34 -5.32 3.85
C PHE A 44 3.54 -4.13 2.90
N ASN A 45 4.11 -3.03 3.40
CA ASN A 45 4.39 -1.86 2.58
C ASN A 45 5.42 -2.15 1.47
N ALA A 46 6.45 -2.95 1.78
CA ALA A 46 7.47 -3.37 0.82
C ALA A 46 6.90 -4.23 -0.33
N LEU A 47 5.83 -4.98 -0.08
CA LEU A 47 5.12 -5.75 -1.09
C LEU A 47 4.18 -4.90 -1.94
N LEU A 48 3.57 -3.87 -1.33
CA LEU A 48 2.59 -3.01 -1.98
C LEU A 48 3.18 -2.26 -3.19
N ARG A 49 4.37 -1.70 -3.01
CA ARG A 49 5.04 -0.83 -4.00
C ARG A 49 5.35 -1.55 -5.34
N PRO A 50 6.03 -2.71 -5.36
CA PRO A 50 6.27 -3.44 -6.61
C PRO A 50 4.98 -4.04 -7.19
N ALA A 51 4.03 -4.50 -6.37
CA ALA A 51 2.79 -5.09 -6.87
C ALA A 51 1.91 -4.06 -7.60
N VAL A 52 1.73 -2.86 -7.02
CA VAL A 52 1.01 -1.76 -7.68
C VAL A 52 1.71 -1.32 -8.96
N SER A 53 3.05 -1.19 -8.92
CA SER A 53 3.82 -0.81 -10.11
C SER A 53 3.71 -1.84 -11.24
N SER A 54 3.69 -3.13 -10.91
CA SER A 54 3.53 -4.21 -11.88
C SER A 54 2.12 -4.18 -12.51
N LEU A 55 1.09 -4.01 -11.68
CA LEU A 55 -0.30 -3.96 -12.15
C LEU A 55 -0.55 -2.79 -13.11
N ILE A 56 0.00 -1.61 -12.78
CA ILE A 56 -0.07 -0.43 -13.66
C ILE A 56 0.64 -0.72 -14.99
N SER A 57 1.80 -1.38 -14.94
CA SER A 57 2.55 -1.74 -16.14
C SER A 57 1.78 -2.71 -17.04
N ILE A 58 1.14 -3.73 -16.47
CA ILE A 58 0.37 -4.73 -17.23
C ILE A 58 -0.88 -4.09 -17.87
N ARG A 59 -1.55 -3.17 -17.17
CA ARG A 59 -2.76 -2.50 -17.67
C ARG A 59 -2.50 -1.40 -18.70
N ALA A 60 -1.27 -0.88 -18.77
CA ALA A 60 -0.91 0.22 -19.66
C ALA A 60 -0.32 -0.25 -21.01
N SER A 61 -1.01 -1.15 -21.71
CA SER A 61 -0.60 -1.67 -23.02
C SER A 61 -0.45 -0.53 -24.05
N GLY A 62 0.79 -0.24 -24.45
CA GLY A 62 1.14 0.84 -25.40
C GLY A 62 1.37 2.22 -24.77
N GLY A 63 1.18 2.39 -23.45
CA GLY A 63 1.30 3.67 -22.74
C GLY A 63 2.10 3.61 -21.43
N GLN A 64 2.87 2.54 -21.21
CA GLN A 64 3.56 2.26 -19.94
C GLN A 64 4.44 3.40 -19.44
N GLY A 65 5.16 4.11 -20.31
CA GLY A 65 6.00 5.25 -19.91
C GLY A 65 5.22 6.39 -19.26
N VAL A 66 4.07 6.75 -19.83
CA VAL A 66 3.19 7.80 -19.28
C VAL A 66 2.52 7.30 -18.00
N ALA A 67 2.01 6.07 -17.98
CA ALA A 67 1.38 5.49 -16.80
C ALA A 67 2.34 5.38 -15.61
N MET A 68 3.58 4.92 -15.86
CA MET A 68 4.64 4.84 -14.85
C MET A 68 5.13 6.23 -14.43
N GLY A 69 5.16 7.20 -15.36
CA GLY A 69 5.42 8.60 -15.05
C GLY A 69 4.39 9.17 -14.07
N LEU A 70 3.09 8.97 -14.33
CA LEU A 70 2.01 9.37 -13.43
C LEU A 70 2.11 8.68 -12.07
N ASN A 71 2.37 7.36 -12.04
CA ASN A 71 2.60 6.62 -10.80
C ASN A 71 3.75 7.23 -9.97
N ASN A 72 4.87 7.54 -10.61
CA ASN A 72 6.02 8.19 -9.94
C ASN A 72 5.70 9.62 -9.46
N SER A 73 4.88 10.38 -10.18
CA SER A 73 4.39 11.68 -9.75
C SER A 73 3.52 11.57 -8.49
N PHE A 74 2.56 10.65 -8.44
CA PHE A 74 1.75 10.39 -7.25
C PHE A 74 2.60 9.94 -6.05
N MET A 75 3.59 9.08 -6.28
CA MET A 75 4.53 8.67 -5.22
C MET A 75 5.36 9.83 -4.69
N SER A 76 5.75 10.77 -5.55
CA SER A 76 6.48 11.97 -5.13
C SER A 76 5.58 12.94 -4.36
N LEU A 77 4.33 13.11 -4.80
CA LEU A 77 3.33 13.87 -4.05
C LEU A 77 3.10 13.28 -2.65
N GLY A 78 2.93 11.95 -2.53
CA GLY A 78 2.78 11.29 -1.24
C GLY A 78 4.00 11.49 -0.32
N ARG A 79 5.23 11.50 -0.87
CA ARG A 79 6.45 11.76 -0.10
C ARG A 79 6.60 13.21 0.37
N ILE A 80 5.99 14.16 -0.32
CA ILE A 80 5.99 15.58 0.07
C ILE A 80 4.86 15.87 1.06
N VAL A 81 3.64 15.47 0.71
CA VAL A 81 2.42 15.76 1.50
C VAL A 81 2.37 14.89 2.75
N GLY A 82 2.84 13.64 2.69
CA GLY A 82 2.76 12.68 3.79
C GLY A 82 3.39 13.17 5.10
N PRO A 83 4.67 13.60 5.12
CA PRO A 83 5.31 14.12 6.33
C PRO A 83 4.66 15.40 6.86
N VAL A 84 4.22 16.29 5.99
CA VAL A 84 3.53 17.53 6.40
C VAL A 84 2.19 17.22 7.06
N TRP A 85 1.41 16.31 6.46
CA TRP A 85 0.13 15.84 7.00
C TRP A 85 0.30 15.08 8.32
N ALA A 86 1.24 14.15 8.37
CA ALA A 86 1.52 13.36 9.56
C ALA A 86 2.08 14.22 10.70
N GLY A 87 2.94 15.19 10.41
CA GLY A 87 3.47 16.13 11.40
C GLY A 87 2.38 16.97 12.03
N ALA A 88 1.49 17.57 11.21
CA ALA A 88 0.37 18.35 11.72
C ALA A 88 -0.58 17.53 12.62
N LEU A 89 -0.81 16.25 12.29
CA LEU A 89 -1.61 15.35 13.13
C LEU A 89 -0.88 14.98 14.43
N PHE A 90 0.43 14.75 14.35
CA PHE A 90 1.27 14.42 15.49
C PHE A 90 1.30 15.54 16.53
N ASP A 91 1.31 16.80 16.09
CA ASP A 91 1.26 17.98 16.97
C ASP A 91 -0.04 18.04 17.79
N THR A 92 -1.13 17.41 17.31
CA THR A 92 -2.39 17.33 18.04
C THR A 92 -2.43 16.14 18.99
N ASP A 93 -2.10 14.94 18.50
CA ASP A 93 -2.00 13.74 19.32
C ASP A 93 -1.05 12.72 18.66
N LEU A 94 -0.25 12.04 19.48
CA LEU A 94 0.70 11.02 19.04
C LEU A 94 0.04 9.87 18.25
N HIS A 95 -1.24 9.57 18.53
CA HIS A 95 -1.98 8.47 17.92
C HIS A 95 -2.62 8.83 16.57
N PHE A 96 -2.87 10.12 16.31
CA PHE A 96 -3.61 10.55 15.11
C PHE A 96 -2.92 10.25 13.78
N PRO A 97 -1.57 10.35 13.64
CA PRO A 97 -0.90 9.92 12.41
C PRO A 97 -1.15 8.45 12.08
N TYR A 98 -1.18 7.57 13.10
CA TYR A 98 -1.42 6.14 12.92
C TYR A 98 -2.87 5.87 12.51
N VAL A 99 -3.83 6.53 13.16
CA VAL A 99 -5.26 6.41 12.79
C VAL A 99 -5.50 6.93 11.37
N SER A 100 -4.94 8.08 11.01
CA SER A 100 -5.04 8.61 9.65
C SER A 100 -4.41 7.67 8.62
N GLY A 101 -3.25 7.07 8.93
CA GLY A 101 -2.61 6.07 8.08
C GLY A 101 -3.47 4.82 7.89
N ALA A 102 -4.09 4.32 8.96
CA ALA A 102 -5.04 3.21 8.91
C ALA A 102 -6.23 3.52 8.00
N ILE A 103 -6.81 4.72 8.11
CA ILE A 103 -7.93 5.17 7.26
C ILE A 103 -7.52 5.23 5.80
N ILE A 104 -6.36 5.82 5.47
CA ILE A 104 -5.87 5.91 4.09
C ILE A 104 -5.67 4.50 3.50
N MET A 105 -5.07 3.59 4.26
CA MET A 105 -4.88 2.19 3.82
C MET A 105 -6.20 1.46 3.65
N LEU A 106 -7.17 1.69 4.54
CA LEU A 106 -8.51 1.11 4.45
C LEU A 106 -9.24 1.61 3.18
N VAL A 107 -9.16 2.92 2.88
CA VAL A 107 -9.72 3.48 1.65
C VAL A 107 -9.07 2.85 0.43
N GLY A 108 -7.75 2.69 0.42
CA GLY A 108 -7.03 1.98 -0.64
C GLY A 108 -7.43 0.50 -0.78
N PHE A 109 -7.69 -0.17 0.34
CA PHE A 109 -8.20 -1.53 0.35
C PHE A 109 -9.60 -1.63 -0.24
N VAL A 110 -10.54 -0.77 0.18
CA VAL A 110 -11.91 -0.72 -0.34
C VAL A 110 -11.91 -0.37 -1.83
N ALA A 111 -11.08 0.59 -2.23
CA ALA A 111 -10.84 0.92 -3.63
C ALA A 111 -10.42 -0.31 -4.44
N CYS A 112 -9.45 -1.08 -3.93
CA CYS A 112 -9.04 -2.34 -4.55
C CYS A 112 -10.16 -3.38 -4.56
N LEU A 113 -11.00 -3.47 -3.52
CA LEU A 113 -12.13 -4.39 -3.56
C LEU A 113 -13.10 -4.00 -4.67
N ILE A 114 -13.49 -2.73 -4.79
CA ILE A 114 -14.48 -2.27 -5.77
C ILE A 114 -13.94 -2.40 -7.21
N TRP A 115 -12.76 -1.86 -7.48
CA TRP A 115 -12.23 -1.70 -8.84
C TRP A 115 -11.34 -2.85 -9.32
N LEU A 116 -10.95 -3.76 -8.42
CA LEU A 116 -10.12 -4.92 -8.72
C LEU A 116 -10.92 -6.23 -8.60
N HIS A 117 -12.15 -6.22 -9.12
CA HIS A 117 -12.95 -7.43 -9.33
C HIS A 117 -12.55 -8.10 -10.66
N GLY A 118 -12.16 -9.37 -10.63
CA GLY A 118 -12.12 -10.22 -11.83
C GLY A 118 -10.75 -10.58 -12.43
N GLU A 119 -9.64 -10.51 -11.69
CA GLU A 119 -8.38 -11.04 -12.24
C GLU A 119 -8.35 -12.58 -12.15
N HIS A 120 -8.62 -13.22 -13.29
CA HIS A 120 -8.20 -14.60 -13.53
C HIS A 120 -6.67 -14.68 -13.41
N PRO A 121 -6.11 -15.73 -12.78
CA PRO A 121 -4.68 -15.98 -12.83
C PRO A 121 -4.26 -15.99 -14.29
N ALA A 122 -3.33 -15.10 -14.67
CA ALA A 122 -2.84 -14.96 -16.02
C ALA A 122 -2.52 -16.35 -16.58
N ALA A 123 -3.38 -16.79 -17.51
CA ALA A 123 -3.17 -18.03 -18.24
C ALA A 123 -1.78 -17.94 -18.89
N GLU A 124 -1.05 -19.03 -18.71
CA GLU A 124 0.27 -19.29 -19.27
C GLU A 124 0.33 -18.80 -20.73
N SER A 125 1.27 -17.90 -21.05
CA SER A 125 1.68 -17.73 -22.44
C SER A 125 2.62 -18.89 -22.75
N PRO A 126 2.26 -19.84 -23.63
CA PRO A 126 3.21 -20.80 -24.15
C PRO A 126 4.24 -20.04 -24.99
N ALA A 127 5.51 -20.33 -24.72
CA ALA A 127 6.60 -20.01 -25.62
C ALA A 127 6.58 -20.96 -26.82
#